data_AF-A0A3S4I5Q0-F1
#
_entry.id   AF-A0A3S4I5Q0-F1
#
_cell.length_a   1.000
_cell.length_b   1.000
_cell.length_c   1.000
_cell.angle_alpha   90.00
_cell.angle_beta   90.00
_cell.angle_gamma   90.00
#
_symmetry.space_group_name_H-M   'P 1'
#
loop_
_entity.id
_entity.type
_entity.pdbx_description
1 polymer ?
#
loop_
_entity_poly.entity_id
_entity_poly.type
_entity_poly.pdbx_seq_one_letter_code
_entity_poly.pdbx_strand_id
1 'polypeptide(L)'
;MAIITRELARSPLHKRIDWLIGPASLVTALDMKGFSLTAMVLEESIEKALLSGVETSSWQTPVPPREITIMPSSLQSARVEFQPSENALVAGIVEQVTRTLSDLEMDLNALDAKVGDGDTGSTFAAGAREIAGLLHRQQLPLDHLATLFALIGERLTVVMGGSSGVLMSIFFTAAGQKLEQGASVAEALNTGLAQMKYYGGADEGDRTMIDALQPALTSLLAQPQDLHAAFSAAQNGAERTCQSSKANAGRASYLSSESLLGNMDPGAHAVAMVFKALAESHNA
;
A
#
# COMPACT_ATOMS: atom_id res chain seq x y z
N MET A 1 15.26 -26.19 -5.20
CA MET A 1 15.84 -27.31 -4.45
C MET A 1 15.26 -27.48 -3.04
N ALA A 2 14.99 -26.41 -2.28
CA ALA A 2 14.37 -26.53 -0.94
C ALA A 2 13.05 -27.34 -0.91
N ILE A 3 12.20 -27.20 -1.94
CA ILE A 3 10.97 -28.02 -2.07
C ILE A 3 11.31 -29.51 -2.17
N ILE A 4 12.33 -29.89 -2.95
CA ILE A 4 12.76 -31.29 -3.08
C ILE A 4 13.28 -31.84 -1.76
N THR A 5 14.03 -31.05 -0.99
CA THR A 5 14.48 -31.42 0.36
C THR A 5 13.29 -31.65 1.30
N ARG A 6 12.26 -30.80 1.24
CA ARG A 6 11.01 -30.99 1.99
C ARG A 6 10.28 -32.26 1.57
N GLU A 7 10.19 -32.56 0.28
CA GLU A 7 9.55 -33.79 -0.21
C GLU A 7 10.33 -35.05 0.22
N LEU A 8 11.66 -35.00 0.19
CA LEU A 8 12.51 -36.07 0.74
C LEU A 8 12.24 -36.29 2.23
N ALA A 9 12.18 -35.21 3.01
CA ALA A 9 11.88 -35.26 4.45
C ALA A 9 10.44 -35.74 4.76
N ARG A 10 9.52 -35.70 3.79
CA ARG A 10 8.14 -36.23 3.92
C ARG A 10 7.96 -37.60 3.30
N SER A 11 8.97 -38.10 2.59
CA SER A 11 8.92 -39.40 1.93
C SER A 11 8.99 -40.55 2.94
N PRO A 12 8.61 -41.79 2.54
CA PRO A 12 8.81 -42.97 3.37
C PRO A 12 10.28 -43.22 3.78
N LEU A 13 11.25 -42.62 3.06
CA LEU A 13 12.67 -42.75 3.38
C LEU A 13 13.07 -41.95 4.63
N HIS A 14 12.33 -40.90 5.00
CA HIS A 14 12.69 -39.97 6.07
C HIS A 14 13.12 -40.65 7.38
N LYS A 15 12.40 -41.70 7.80
CA LYS A 15 12.68 -42.45 9.03
C LYS A 15 14.03 -43.17 9.04
N ARG A 16 14.72 -43.23 7.90
CA ARG A 16 16.00 -43.90 7.68
C ARG A 16 17.11 -42.92 7.30
N ILE A 17 16.88 -41.63 7.46
CA ILE A 17 17.85 -40.58 7.12
C ILE A 17 18.39 -40.01 8.43
N ASP A 18 19.65 -40.33 8.73
CA ASP A 18 20.38 -39.70 9.84
C ASP A 18 21.02 -38.38 9.40
N TRP A 19 21.42 -38.29 8.13
CA TRP A 19 22.16 -37.15 7.58
C TRP A 19 21.67 -36.75 6.19
N LEU A 20 21.62 -35.45 5.94
CA LEU A 20 21.43 -34.84 4.63
C LEU A 20 22.71 -34.13 4.22
N ILE A 21 23.10 -34.32 2.95
CA ILE A 21 24.21 -33.61 2.31
C ILE A 21 23.61 -32.79 1.17
N GLY A 22 23.69 -31.47 1.28
CA GLY A 22 22.99 -30.53 0.38
C GLY A 22 21.62 -30.08 0.93
N PRO A 23 20.73 -29.56 0.07
CA PRO A 23 20.84 -29.49 -1.39
C PRO A 23 21.98 -28.57 -1.85
N ALA A 24 22.82 -29.05 -2.75
CA ALA A 24 23.96 -28.30 -3.29
C ALA A 24 24.32 -28.77 -4.71
N SER A 25 24.98 -27.91 -5.48
CA SER A 25 25.55 -28.24 -6.78
C SER A 25 26.86 -29.00 -6.62
N LEU A 26 26.78 -30.31 -6.34
CA LEU A 26 27.96 -31.16 -6.11
C LEU A 26 28.51 -31.75 -7.41
N VAL A 27 27.67 -32.47 -8.14
CA VAL A 27 28.01 -33.09 -9.43
C VAL A 27 26.94 -32.65 -10.43
N THR A 28 27.26 -31.60 -11.19
CA THR A 28 26.33 -30.97 -12.13
C THR A 28 26.50 -31.51 -13.55
N ALA A 29 25.49 -31.27 -14.38
CA ALA A 29 25.55 -31.47 -15.83
C ALA A 29 25.27 -30.12 -16.51
N LEU A 30 26.27 -29.24 -16.50
CA LEU A 30 26.13 -27.84 -16.95
C LEU A 30 24.94 -27.15 -16.27
N ASP A 31 23.98 -26.65 -17.04
CA ASP A 31 22.76 -25.96 -16.63
C ASP A 31 21.51 -26.85 -16.67
N MET A 32 21.68 -28.17 -16.74
CA MET A 32 20.57 -29.13 -16.74
C MET A 32 19.64 -28.86 -15.55
N LYS A 33 18.35 -28.63 -15.85
CA LYS A 33 17.29 -28.45 -14.85
C LYS A 33 16.81 -29.80 -14.28
N GLY A 34 17.73 -30.52 -13.66
CA GLY A 34 17.47 -31.77 -12.96
C GLY A 34 18.07 -31.78 -11.56
N PHE A 35 17.79 -32.83 -10.80
CA PHE A 35 18.43 -33.11 -9.53
C PHE A 35 18.67 -34.61 -9.41
N SER A 36 19.56 -35.01 -8.51
CA SER A 36 19.79 -36.40 -8.15
C SER A 36 19.53 -36.59 -6.66
N LEU A 37 19.12 -37.81 -6.29
CA LEU A 37 19.07 -38.26 -4.91
C LEU A 37 20.01 -39.46 -4.79
N THR A 38 21.03 -39.31 -3.96
CA THR A 38 21.96 -40.39 -3.64
C THR A 38 21.68 -40.87 -2.23
N ALA A 39 21.41 -42.17 -2.08
CA ALA A 39 21.28 -42.83 -0.79
C ALA A 39 22.50 -43.73 -0.56
N MET A 40 23.07 -43.67 0.64
CA MET A 40 24.21 -44.47 1.04
C MET A 40 23.88 -45.14 2.37
N VAL A 41 24.10 -46.45 2.45
CA VAL A 41 23.89 -47.21 3.69
C VAL A 41 25.00 -46.84 4.66
N LEU A 42 24.62 -46.49 5.89
CA LEU A 42 25.55 -46.08 6.93
C LEU A 42 26.00 -47.30 7.73
N GLU A 43 27.24 -47.73 7.49
CA GLU A 43 28.01 -48.56 8.42
C GLU A 43 28.86 -47.63 9.31
N GLU A 44 29.27 -48.10 10.50
CA GLU A 44 29.99 -47.27 11.50
C GLU A 44 31.23 -46.56 10.92
N SER A 45 32.01 -47.27 10.10
CA SER A 45 33.20 -46.72 9.45
C SER A 45 32.87 -45.64 8.41
N ILE A 46 31.77 -45.81 7.68
CA ILE A 46 31.29 -44.88 6.65
C ILE A 46 30.75 -43.60 7.29
N GLU A 47 29.92 -43.72 8.32
CA GLU A 47 29.39 -42.57 9.05
C GLU A 47 30.53 -41.73 9.65
N LYS A 48 31.49 -42.39 10.31
CA LYS A 48 32.67 -41.71 10.87
C LYS A 48 33.49 -40.98 9.79
N ALA A 49 33.66 -41.58 8.61
CA ALA A 49 34.39 -40.95 7.52
C ALA A 49 33.63 -39.74 6.95
N LEU A 50 32.31 -39.84 6.78
CA LEU A 50 31.47 -38.75 6.23
C LEU A 50 31.42 -37.51 7.13
N LEU A 51 31.46 -37.71 8.45
CA LEU A 51 31.41 -36.63 9.44
C LEU A 51 32.79 -36.03 9.73
N SER A 52 33.87 -36.58 9.17
CA SER A 52 35.21 -36.05 9.35
C SER A 52 35.38 -34.69 8.67
N GLY A 53 36.10 -33.77 9.33
CA GLY A 53 36.48 -32.50 8.71
C GLY A 53 37.45 -32.72 7.57
N VAL A 54 37.25 -32.02 6.45
CA VAL A 54 38.09 -32.10 5.26
C VAL A 54 38.43 -30.71 4.74
N GLU A 55 39.59 -30.57 4.10
CA GLU A 55 40.07 -29.31 3.52
C GLU A 55 39.84 -29.33 2.00
N THR A 56 38.57 -29.44 1.59
CA THR A 56 38.18 -29.41 0.17
C THR A 56 37.22 -28.26 -0.09
N SER A 57 37.23 -27.76 -1.32
CA SER A 57 36.51 -26.55 -1.70
C SER A 57 34.99 -26.67 -1.77
N SER A 58 34.42 -27.88 -1.84
CA SER A 58 32.98 -28.05 -2.11
C SER A 58 32.30 -29.18 -1.34
N TRP A 59 33.01 -29.89 -0.45
CA TRP A 59 32.36 -30.83 0.46
C TRP A 59 31.35 -30.11 1.35
N GLN A 60 30.14 -30.67 1.47
CA GLN A 60 29.10 -30.14 2.34
C GLN A 60 29.06 -30.95 3.61
N THR A 61 29.17 -30.28 4.75
CA THR A 61 29.03 -30.92 6.05
C THR A 61 27.66 -31.58 6.15
N PRO A 62 27.57 -32.89 6.44
CA PRO A 62 26.29 -33.55 6.66
C PRO A 62 25.54 -32.93 7.84
N VAL A 63 24.22 -32.73 7.70
CA VAL A 63 23.37 -32.15 8.74
C VAL A 63 22.18 -33.08 8.98
N PRO A 64 21.77 -33.34 10.24
CA PRO A 64 20.60 -34.16 10.48
C PRO A 64 19.33 -33.48 9.97
N PRO A 65 18.35 -34.23 9.46
CA PRO A 65 17.06 -33.65 9.10
C PRO A 65 16.43 -33.01 10.33
N ARG A 66 16.12 -31.72 10.23
CA ARG A 66 15.51 -30.96 11.33
C ARG A 66 13.99 -30.98 11.23
N GLU A 67 13.34 -31.12 12.36
CA GLU A 67 11.91 -30.85 12.47
C GLU A 67 11.65 -29.34 12.37
N ILE A 68 10.54 -28.97 11.74
CA ILE A 68 10.14 -27.56 11.62
C ILE A 68 9.38 -27.18 12.90
N THR A 69 10.06 -26.48 13.80
CA THR A 69 9.44 -25.96 15.02
C THR A 69 8.64 -24.70 14.72
N ILE A 70 7.33 -24.73 14.99
CA ILE A 70 6.46 -23.55 14.94
C ILE A 70 6.56 -22.83 16.28
N MET A 71 7.05 -21.60 16.28
CA MET A 71 7.15 -20.78 17.48
C MET A 71 5.92 -19.89 17.62
N PRO A 72 5.26 -19.86 18.80
CA PRO A 72 4.16 -18.93 19.04
C PRO A 72 4.68 -17.49 19.03
N SER A 73 3.87 -16.57 18.51
CA SER A 73 4.15 -15.14 18.52
C SER A 73 3.04 -14.39 19.25
N SER A 74 3.40 -13.42 20.08
CA SER A 74 2.48 -12.60 20.88
C SER A 74 2.16 -11.27 20.18
N LEU A 75 1.95 -11.28 18.86
CA LEU A 75 1.61 -10.06 18.14
C LEU A 75 0.32 -9.46 18.72
N GLN A 76 0.39 -8.21 19.14
CA GLN A 76 -0.79 -7.44 19.52
C GLN A 76 -1.65 -7.19 18.28
N SER A 77 -2.96 -7.04 18.48
CA SER A 77 -3.86 -6.74 17.37
C SER A 77 -3.45 -5.42 16.71
N ALA A 78 -3.30 -5.43 15.40
CA ALA A 78 -3.06 -4.21 14.62
C ALA A 78 -4.35 -3.40 14.39
N ARG A 79 -5.49 -3.83 14.96
CA ARG A 79 -6.77 -3.16 14.83
C ARG A 79 -6.79 -1.90 15.67
N VAL A 80 -7.22 -0.79 15.08
CA VAL A 80 -7.50 0.47 15.75
C VAL A 80 -8.69 0.27 16.69
N GLU A 81 -8.44 0.46 17.98
CA GLU A 81 -9.50 0.52 18.99
C GLU A 81 -10.13 1.91 18.97
N PHE A 82 -11.47 1.97 18.99
CA PHE A 82 -12.20 3.24 19.00
C PHE A 82 -13.58 3.07 19.65
N GLN A 83 -14.14 4.19 20.11
CA GLN A 83 -15.54 4.29 20.51
C GLN A 83 -16.23 5.29 19.56
N PRO A 84 -17.38 4.94 18.97
CA PRO A 84 -18.13 5.90 18.15
C PRO A 84 -18.54 7.13 18.96
N SER A 85 -18.54 8.29 18.31
CA SER A 85 -18.94 9.57 18.90
C SER A 85 -19.56 10.49 17.87
N GLU A 86 -20.29 11.50 18.32
CA GLU A 86 -21.07 12.40 17.47
C GLU A 86 -20.41 13.79 17.39
N ASN A 87 -20.17 14.27 16.18
CA ASN A 87 -19.71 15.63 15.94
C ASN A 87 -20.31 16.14 14.63
N ALA A 88 -21.28 17.06 14.70
CA ALA A 88 -22.04 17.49 13.53
C ALA A 88 -21.18 18.15 12.45
N LEU A 89 -20.17 18.93 12.85
CA LEU A 89 -19.26 19.60 11.91
C LEU A 89 -18.40 18.56 11.16
N VAL A 90 -17.77 17.64 11.90
CA VAL A 90 -16.94 16.59 11.30
C VAL A 90 -17.78 15.63 10.47
N ALA A 91 -18.99 15.27 10.93
CA ALA A 91 -19.94 14.48 10.16
C ALA A 91 -20.28 15.14 8.83
N GLY A 92 -20.56 16.45 8.83
CA GLY A 92 -20.84 17.21 7.62
C GLY A 92 -19.68 17.19 6.62
N ILE A 93 -18.44 17.33 7.10
CA ILE A 93 -17.23 17.24 6.26
C ILE A 93 -17.07 15.82 5.69
N VAL A 94 -17.18 14.79 6.53
CA VAL A 94 -17.05 13.38 6.08
C VAL A 94 -18.12 13.04 5.05
N GLU A 95 -19.38 13.43 5.28
CA GLU A 95 -20.48 13.25 4.33
C GLU A 95 -20.21 13.96 3.00
N GLN A 96 -19.75 15.22 3.04
CA GLN A 96 -19.46 15.99 1.83
C GLN A 96 -18.34 15.36 0.99
N VAL A 97 -17.24 14.95 1.64
CA VAL A 97 -16.09 14.34 0.97
C VAL A 97 -16.47 12.98 0.37
N THR A 98 -17.13 12.13 1.16
CA THR A 98 -17.53 10.79 0.72
C THR A 98 -18.57 10.83 -0.39
N ARG A 99 -19.56 11.72 -0.31
CA ARG A 99 -20.53 11.93 -1.39
C ARG A 99 -19.86 12.39 -2.68
N THR A 100 -19.00 13.41 -2.60
CA THR A 100 -18.26 13.93 -3.78
C THR A 100 -17.49 12.82 -4.49
N LEU A 101 -16.74 12.01 -3.75
CA LEU A 101 -15.96 10.92 -4.35
C LEU A 101 -16.83 9.78 -4.92
N SER A 102 -17.96 9.47 -4.27
CA SER A 102 -18.90 8.47 -4.79
C SER A 102 -19.59 8.93 -6.07
N ASP A 103 -19.96 10.22 -6.16
CA ASP A 103 -20.67 10.78 -7.31
C ASP A 103 -19.76 10.91 -8.54
N LEU A 104 -18.45 11.10 -8.33
CA LEU A 104 -17.44 11.20 -9.39
C LEU A 104 -17.05 9.85 -10.02
N GLU A 105 -17.61 8.72 -9.57
CA GLU A 105 -17.17 7.38 -9.98
C GLU A 105 -17.06 7.22 -11.51
N MET A 106 -18.13 7.54 -12.24
CA MET A 106 -18.17 7.35 -13.69
C MET A 106 -17.22 8.28 -14.43
N ASP A 107 -17.12 9.53 -14.00
CA ASP A 107 -16.27 10.54 -14.63
C ASP A 107 -14.78 10.21 -14.43
N LEU A 108 -14.42 9.76 -13.23
CA LEU A 108 -13.06 9.34 -12.91
C LEU A 108 -12.67 8.06 -13.66
N ASN A 109 -13.57 7.08 -13.77
CA ASN A 109 -13.33 5.89 -14.60
C ASN A 109 -13.18 6.27 -16.08
N ALA A 110 -13.93 7.25 -16.59
CA ALA A 110 -13.81 7.71 -17.96
C ALA A 110 -12.50 8.45 -18.23
N LEU A 111 -11.98 9.21 -17.27
CA LEU A 111 -10.64 9.81 -17.34
C LEU A 111 -9.56 8.72 -17.31
N ASP A 112 -9.65 7.82 -16.34
CA ASP A 112 -8.68 6.75 -16.14
C ASP A 112 -8.66 5.74 -17.29
N ALA A 113 -9.79 5.48 -17.94
CA ALA A 113 -9.83 4.60 -19.13
C ALA A 113 -8.98 5.12 -20.30
N LYS A 114 -8.64 6.42 -20.31
CA LYS A 114 -7.73 7.01 -21.31
C LYS A 114 -6.27 6.90 -20.93
N VAL A 115 -5.95 6.86 -19.62
CA VAL A 115 -4.58 7.00 -19.10
C VAL A 115 -4.15 5.88 -18.15
N GLY A 116 -4.96 4.84 -17.98
CA GLY A 116 -4.81 3.77 -17.00
C GLY A 116 -5.71 2.57 -17.33
N ASP A 117 -6.26 1.91 -16.30
CA ASP A 117 -7.13 0.73 -16.43
C ASP A 117 -8.62 1.02 -16.24
N GLY A 118 -8.99 2.27 -15.97
CA GLY A 118 -10.39 2.71 -15.95
C GLY A 118 -11.15 2.35 -14.68
N ASP A 119 -10.44 2.17 -13.56
CA ASP A 119 -11.02 1.75 -12.28
C ASP A 119 -10.78 2.73 -11.12
N THR A 120 -10.07 3.84 -11.36
CA THR A 120 -9.76 4.84 -10.32
C THR A 120 -11.01 5.39 -9.64
N GLY A 121 -12.07 5.67 -10.42
CA GLY A 121 -13.35 6.13 -9.89
C GLY A 121 -14.04 5.09 -9.01
N SER A 122 -14.12 3.84 -9.47
CA SER A 122 -14.70 2.76 -8.68
C SER A 122 -13.89 2.48 -7.41
N THR A 123 -12.56 2.62 -7.48
CA THR A 123 -11.67 2.48 -6.32
C THR A 123 -11.92 3.56 -5.28
N PHE A 124 -12.00 4.83 -5.67
CA PHE A 124 -12.34 5.91 -4.75
C PHE A 124 -13.76 5.82 -4.21
N ALA A 125 -14.72 5.45 -5.06
CA ALA A 125 -16.12 5.29 -4.65
C ALA A 125 -16.30 4.14 -3.65
N ALA A 126 -15.56 3.04 -3.78
CA ALA A 126 -15.55 1.95 -2.81
C ALA A 126 -15.07 2.43 -1.42
N GLY A 127 -13.94 3.16 -1.38
CA GLY A 127 -13.44 3.76 -0.14
C GLY A 127 -14.43 4.76 0.47
N ALA A 128 -14.98 5.65 -0.35
CA ALA A 128 -15.95 6.64 0.09
C ALA A 128 -17.23 6.02 0.67
N ARG A 129 -17.79 4.99 0.01
CA ARG A 129 -19.00 4.29 0.47
C ARG A 129 -18.77 3.50 1.75
N GLU A 130 -17.59 2.93 1.96
CA GLU A 130 -17.25 2.27 3.22
C GLU A 130 -17.30 3.27 4.38
N ILE A 131 -16.65 4.44 4.23
CA ILE A 131 -16.63 5.46 5.28
C ILE A 131 -18.01 6.09 5.48
N ALA A 132 -18.75 6.39 4.40
CA ALA A 132 -20.13 6.88 4.48
C ALA A 132 -21.04 5.87 5.18
N GLY A 133 -20.90 4.57 4.88
CA GLY A 133 -21.66 3.51 5.54
C GLY A 133 -21.35 3.40 7.03
N LEU A 134 -20.11 3.67 7.46
CA LEU A 134 -19.78 3.78 8.89
C LEU A 134 -20.40 5.03 9.52
N LEU A 135 -20.38 6.16 8.83
CA LEU A 135 -21.01 7.40 9.28
C LEU A 135 -22.52 7.22 9.48
N HIS A 136 -23.23 6.68 8.49
CA HIS A 136 -24.70 6.48 8.52
C HIS A 136 -25.16 5.47 9.58
N ARG A 137 -24.27 4.56 10.02
CA ARG A 137 -24.50 3.62 11.13
C ARG A 137 -24.02 4.14 12.49
N GLN A 138 -23.57 5.39 12.56
CA GLN A 138 -22.99 6.00 13.76
C GLN A 138 -21.84 5.15 14.33
N GLN A 139 -20.93 4.69 13.45
CA GLN A 139 -19.79 3.83 13.77
C GLN A 139 -18.44 4.55 13.56
N LEU A 140 -18.41 5.88 13.64
CA LEU A 140 -17.19 6.68 13.52
C LEU A 140 -16.89 7.42 14.83
N PRO A 141 -15.61 7.52 15.24
CA PRO A 141 -15.19 8.30 16.42
C PRO A 141 -15.03 9.79 16.06
N LEU A 142 -16.13 10.48 15.76
CA LEU A 142 -16.09 11.82 15.13
C LEU A 142 -15.48 12.93 16.00
N ASP A 143 -15.49 12.78 17.33
CA ASP A 143 -14.84 13.73 18.26
C ASP A 143 -13.32 13.56 18.36
N HIS A 144 -12.78 12.44 17.86
CA HIS A 144 -11.35 12.11 17.99
C HIS A 144 -10.71 11.95 16.62
N LEU A 145 -10.30 13.07 16.01
CA LEU A 145 -9.76 13.08 14.64
C LEU A 145 -8.55 12.15 14.43
N ALA A 146 -7.66 12.03 15.43
CA ALA A 146 -6.52 11.12 15.35
C ALA A 146 -6.97 9.66 15.16
N THR A 147 -7.93 9.22 15.98
CA THR A 147 -8.54 7.89 15.90
C THR A 147 -9.38 7.73 14.63
N LEU A 148 -10.12 8.75 14.22
CA LEU A 148 -10.90 8.75 12.97
C LEU A 148 -9.98 8.53 11.75
N PHE A 149 -8.86 9.24 11.68
CA PHE A 149 -7.90 9.12 10.58
C PHE A 149 -7.22 7.75 10.59
N ALA A 150 -6.83 7.24 11.77
CA ALA A 150 -6.30 5.89 11.90
C ALA A 150 -7.30 4.82 11.43
N LEU A 151 -8.58 4.95 11.83
CA LEU A 151 -9.65 4.06 11.39
C LEU A 151 -9.87 4.14 9.88
N ILE A 152 -9.93 5.34 9.30
CA ILE A 152 -10.04 5.52 7.84
C ILE A 152 -8.87 4.80 7.15
N GLY A 153 -7.63 5.02 7.58
CA GLY A 153 -6.46 4.37 7.00
C GLY A 153 -6.56 2.85 7.01
N GLU A 154 -6.95 2.27 8.15
CA GLU A 154 -7.18 0.83 8.29
C GLU A 154 -8.26 0.33 7.32
N ARG A 155 -9.39 1.04 7.21
CA ARG A 155 -10.51 0.62 6.36
C ARG A 155 -10.19 0.73 4.86
N LEU A 156 -9.52 1.80 4.42
CA LEU A 156 -9.24 2.03 3.01
C LEU A 156 -8.36 0.92 2.40
N THR A 157 -7.39 0.38 3.15
CA THR A 157 -6.56 -0.75 2.66
C THR A 157 -7.38 -2.01 2.37
N VAL A 158 -8.51 -2.18 3.06
CA VAL A 158 -9.35 -3.39 2.95
C VAL A 158 -10.28 -3.30 1.73
N VAL A 159 -10.83 -2.11 1.45
CA VAL A 159 -11.89 -1.95 0.44
C VAL A 159 -11.40 -1.34 -0.87
N MET A 160 -10.31 -0.57 -0.85
CA MET A 160 -9.72 0.00 -2.06
C MET A 160 -8.67 -0.93 -2.64
N GLY A 161 -8.77 -1.22 -3.94
CA GLY A 161 -7.78 -2.01 -4.66
C GLY A 161 -6.51 -1.24 -5.00
N GLY A 162 -5.50 -1.99 -5.45
CA GLY A 162 -4.28 -1.44 -6.07
C GLY A 162 -3.42 -0.59 -5.14
N SER A 163 -2.54 0.22 -5.75
CA SER A 163 -1.66 1.13 -5.02
C SER A 163 -2.43 2.26 -4.33
N SER A 164 -3.56 2.68 -4.89
CA SER A 164 -4.38 3.78 -4.35
C SER A 164 -4.87 3.49 -2.93
N GLY A 165 -5.35 2.27 -2.65
CA GLY A 165 -5.76 1.89 -1.30
C GLY A 165 -4.63 1.94 -0.27
N VAL A 166 -3.46 1.43 -0.65
CA VAL A 166 -2.27 1.44 0.22
C VAL A 166 -1.77 2.88 0.46
N LEU A 167 -1.71 3.70 -0.58
CA LEU A 167 -1.23 5.09 -0.49
C LEU A 167 -2.16 5.97 0.34
N MET A 168 -3.48 5.82 0.17
CA MET A 168 -4.46 6.53 0.99
C MET A 168 -4.44 6.06 2.44
N SER A 169 -4.21 4.77 2.67
CA SER A 169 -4.02 4.22 4.02
C SER A 169 -2.78 4.80 4.71
N ILE A 170 -1.64 4.85 4.01
CA ILE A 170 -0.41 5.48 4.50
C ILE A 170 -0.67 6.94 4.85
N PHE A 171 -1.35 7.68 3.96
CA PHE A 171 -1.67 9.09 4.16
C PHE A 171 -2.48 9.32 5.44
N PHE A 172 -3.61 8.63 5.61
CA PHE A 172 -4.48 8.81 6.77
C PHE A 172 -3.87 8.24 8.05
N THR A 173 -3.15 7.12 7.99
CA THR A 173 -2.46 6.56 9.17
C THR A 173 -1.41 7.52 9.70
N ALA A 174 -0.56 8.07 8.84
CA ALA A 174 0.47 9.02 9.23
C ALA A 174 -0.12 10.37 9.70
N ALA A 175 -1.18 10.84 9.05
CA ALA A 175 -1.90 12.03 9.49
C ALA A 175 -2.55 11.81 10.88
N GLY A 176 -3.18 10.66 11.12
CA GLY A 176 -3.75 10.30 12.43
C GLY A 176 -2.69 10.27 13.54
N GLN A 177 -1.52 9.67 13.28
CA GLN A 177 -0.40 9.70 14.21
C GLN A 177 0.11 11.11 14.50
N LYS A 178 0.09 11.99 13.49
CA LYS A 178 0.53 13.37 13.67
C LYS A 178 -0.48 14.21 14.47
N LEU A 179 -1.77 13.95 14.30
CA LEU A 179 -2.83 14.52 15.15
C LEU A 179 -2.71 14.08 16.60
N GLU A 180 -2.38 12.81 16.85
CA GLU A 180 -2.16 12.28 18.20
C GLU A 180 -1.01 13.01 18.94
N GLN A 181 -0.04 13.54 18.18
CA GLN A 181 1.05 14.38 18.71
C GLN A 181 0.64 15.84 18.98
N GLY A 182 -0.64 16.18 18.81
CA GLY A 182 -1.18 17.52 19.05
C GLY A 182 -1.00 18.51 17.89
N ALA A 183 -0.68 18.04 16.68
CA ALA A 183 -0.57 18.91 15.51
C ALA A 183 -1.93 19.38 15.00
N SER A 184 -1.95 20.48 14.24
CA SER A 184 -3.13 20.90 13.50
C SER A 184 -3.48 19.93 12.36
N VAL A 185 -4.73 19.98 11.88
CA VAL A 185 -5.18 19.16 10.73
C VAL A 185 -4.33 19.42 9.49
N ALA A 186 -3.97 20.68 9.21
CA ALA A 186 -3.14 21.03 8.05
C ALA A 186 -1.74 20.41 8.15
N GLU A 187 -1.09 20.47 9.32
CA GLU A 187 0.22 19.85 9.55
C GLU A 187 0.16 18.32 9.47
N ALA A 188 -0.90 17.73 9.99
CA ALA A 188 -1.13 16.29 9.94
C ALA A 188 -1.33 15.79 8.50
N LEU A 189 -2.19 16.44 7.71
CA LEU A 189 -2.39 16.10 6.30
C LEU A 189 -1.10 16.27 5.49
N ASN A 190 -0.30 17.29 5.74
CA ASN A 190 1.02 17.44 5.10
C ASN A 190 2.00 16.34 5.51
N THR A 191 1.95 15.86 6.75
CA THR A 191 2.73 14.70 7.18
C THR A 191 2.26 13.43 6.48
N GLY A 192 0.95 13.24 6.33
CA GLY A 192 0.36 12.18 5.51
C GLY A 192 0.84 12.22 4.07
N LEU A 193 0.83 13.40 3.46
CA LEU A 193 1.33 13.63 2.09
C LEU A 193 2.81 13.27 1.99
N ALA A 194 3.64 13.71 2.94
CA ALA A 194 5.07 13.40 2.94
C ALA A 194 5.34 11.89 2.99
N GLN A 195 4.56 11.13 3.78
CA GLN A 195 4.67 9.67 3.82
C GLN A 195 4.16 9.01 2.54
N MET A 196 3.04 9.51 1.97
CA MET A 196 2.53 9.04 0.67
C MET A 196 3.61 9.21 -0.42
N LYS A 197 4.29 10.35 -0.47
CA LYS A 197 5.38 10.63 -1.40
C LYS A 197 6.59 9.71 -1.16
N TYR A 198 6.99 9.56 0.10
CA TYR A 198 8.15 8.74 0.47
C TYR A 198 7.99 7.28 0.02
N TYR A 199 6.83 6.66 0.29
CA TYR A 199 6.58 5.26 -0.09
C TYR A 199 6.10 5.09 -1.53
N GLY A 200 5.35 6.06 -2.06
CA GLY A 200 4.85 6.02 -3.44
C GLY A 200 5.89 6.41 -4.48
N GLY A 201 6.93 7.15 -4.09
CA GLY A 201 8.02 7.58 -4.98
C GLY A 201 7.64 8.65 -6.00
N ALA A 202 6.46 9.26 -5.86
CA ALA A 202 5.95 10.30 -6.76
C ALA A 202 6.12 11.70 -6.15
N ASP A 203 6.35 12.68 -7.01
CA ASP A 203 6.49 14.09 -6.70
C ASP A 203 5.51 14.94 -7.55
N GLU A 204 5.45 16.23 -7.23
CA GLU A 204 4.73 17.20 -8.07
C GLU A 204 5.34 17.24 -9.48
N GLY A 205 4.51 17.07 -10.51
CA GLY A 205 4.90 16.93 -11.91
C GLY A 205 4.76 15.50 -12.45
N ASP A 206 4.62 14.49 -11.60
CA ASP A 206 4.62 13.09 -12.02
C ASP A 206 3.29 12.56 -12.54
N ARG A 207 2.26 13.42 -12.56
CA ARG A 207 0.88 13.14 -13.00
C ARG A 207 0.20 12.14 -12.07
N THR A 208 -0.03 12.58 -10.84
CA THR A 208 -0.76 11.84 -9.81
C THR A 208 -1.63 12.79 -8.98
N MET A 209 -2.39 12.27 -8.02
CA MET A 209 -3.13 13.09 -7.08
C MET A 209 -2.28 14.09 -6.28
N ILE A 210 -0.97 13.88 -6.17
CA ILE A 210 -0.02 14.79 -5.51
C ILE A 210 0.01 16.15 -6.20
N ASP A 211 -0.16 16.19 -7.52
CA ASP A 211 -0.15 17.43 -8.30
C ASP A 211 -1.22 18.44 -7.85
N ALA A 212 -2.36 17.94 -7.37
CA ALA A 212 -3.43 18.75 -6.78
C ALA A 212 -3.33 18.83 -5.25
N LEU A 213 -3.00 17.71 -4.58
CA LEU A 213 -3.01 17.63 -3.12
C LEU A 213 -1.91 18.48 -2.48
N GLN A 214 -0.70 18.47 -3.02
CA GLN A 214 0.42 19.23 -2.47
C GLN A 214 0.18 20.75 -2.49
N PRO A 215 -0.22 21.37 -3.63
CA PRO A 215 -0.57 22.80 -3.63
C PRO A 215 -1.70 23.15 -2.67
N ALA A 216 -2.75 22.32 -2.60
CA ALA A 216 -3.90 22.56 -1.73
C ALA A 216 -3.51 22.55 -0.24
N LEU A 217 -2.74 21.54 0.18
CA LEU A 217 -2.26 21.41 1.56
C LEU A 217 -1.22 22.48 1.93
N THR A 218 -0.43 22.95 0.96
CA THR A 218 0.47 24.10 1.13
C THR A 218 -0.33 25.38 1.36
N SER A 219 -1.40 25.58 0.59
CA SER A 219 -2.32 26.71 0.78
C SER A 219 -2.97 26.70 2.16
N LEU A 220 -3.44 25.54 2.63
CA LEU A 220 -4.02 25.40 3.96
C LEU A 220 -3.03 25.64 5.11
N LEU A 221 -1.75 25.31 4.94
CA LEU A 221 -0.73 25.66 5.94
C LEU A 221 -0.54 27.18 6.05
N ALA A 222 -0.55 27.88 4.92
CA ALA A 222 -0.38 29.33 4.89
C ALA A 222 -1.66 30.08 5.33
N GLN A 223 -2.84 29.56 4.93
CA GLN A 223 -4.15 30.19 5.14
C GLN A 223 -5.17 29.12 5.57
N PRO A 224 -5.17 28.71 6.86
CA PRO A 224 -5.96 27.55 7.34
C PRO A 224 -7.48 27.63 7.16
N GLN A 225 -8.03 28.83 6.99
CA GLN A 225 -9.47 29.07 6.84
C GLN A 225 -9.87 29.37 5.40
N ASP A 226 -8.92 29.51 4.47
CA ASP A 226 -9.22 29.85 3.07
C ASP A 226 -9.31 28.59 2.20
N LEU A 227 -10.47 27.95 2.25
CA LEU A 227 -10.77 26.78 1.41
C LEU A 227 -10.86 27.13 -0.08
N HIS A 228 -11.17 28.39 -0.45
CA HIS A 228 -11.21 28.84 -1.84
C HIS A 228 -9.81 28.92 -2.44
N ALA A 229 -8.84 29.42 -1.66
CA ALA A 229 -7.43 29.42 -2.04
C ALA A 229 -6.90 27.98 -2.19
N ALA A 230 -7.26 27.08 -1.26
CA ALA A 230 -6.86 25.68 -1.32
C ALA A 230 -7.46 24.96 -2.55
N PHE A 231 -8.75 25.19 -2.86
CA PHE A 231 -9.37 24.70 -4.08
C PHE A 231 -8.70 25.24 -5.34
N SER A 232 -8.46 26.55 -5.41
CA SER A 232 -7.81 27.17 -6.57
C SER A 232 -6.42 26.57 -6.82
N ALA A 233 -5.66 26.31 -5.75
CA ALA A 233 -4.37 25.64 -5.82
C ALA A 233 -4.49 24.18 -6.31
N ALA A 234 -5.46 23.42 -5.80
CA ALA A 234 -5.73 22.05 -6.22
C ALA A 234 -6.11 21.99 -7.71
N GLN A 235 -7.00 22.88 -8.15
CA GLN A 235 -7.49 22.98 -9.52
C GLN A 235 -6.34 23.28 -10.50
N ASN A 236 -5.50 24.27 -10.19
CA ASN A 236 -4.31 24.59 -10.98
C ASN A 236 -3.34 23.39 -11.06
N GLY A 237 -3.21 22.65 -9.95
CA GLY A 237 -2.47 21.39 -9.90
C GLY A 237 -3.00 20.33 -10.86
N ALA A 238 -4.30 20.05 -10.78
CA ALA A 238 -4.97 19.10 -11.66
C ALA A 238 -4.87 19.50 -13.14
N GLU A 239 -5.06 20.77 -13.48
CA GLU A 239 -4.95 21.28 -14.85
C GLU A 239 -3.56 21.11 -15.47
N ARG A 240 -2.50 21.25 -14.66
CA ARG A 240 -1.12 21.01 -15.13
C ARG A 240 -0.93 19.57 -15.61
N THR A 241 -1.64 18.60 -15.03
CA THR A 241 -1.54 17.19 -15.47
C THR A 241 -2.01 16.97 -16.92
N CYS A 242 -2.90 17.82 -17.44
CA CYS A 242 -3.32 17.79 -18.84
C CYS A 242 -2.21 18.23 -19.81
N GLN A 243 -1.26 19.04 -19.34
CA GLN A 243 -0.20 19.61 -20.17
C GLN A 243 1.08 18.77 -20.14
N SER A 244 1.21 17.89 -19.17
CA SER A 244 2.38 17.02 -19.00
C SER A 244 2.43 15.93 -20.07
N SER A 245 3.52 15.88 -20.82
CA SER A 245 3.78 14.88 -21.87
C SER A 245 4.33 13.56 -21.34
N LYS A 246 4.53 13.42 -20.02
CA LYS A 246 5.09 12.24 -19.39
C LYS A 246 4.49 12.05 -17.99
N ALA A 247 4.16 10.81 -17.65
CA ALA A 247 3.90 10.38 -16.28
C ALA A 247 5.13 9.60 -15.77
N ASN A 248 5.56 9.83 -14.53
CA ASN A 248 6.69 9.11 -13.94
C ASN A 248 6.26 8.08 -12.88
N ALA A 249 4.96 8.01 -12.57
CA ALA A 249 4.40 7.08 -11.59
C ALA A 249 3.08 6.48 -12.08
N GLY A 250 2.66 5.39 -11.42
CA GLY A 250 1.40 4.71 -11.69
C GLY A 250 1.32 4.06 -13.07
N ARG A 251 0.13 3.60 -13.44
CA ARG A 251 -0.13 2.94 -14.73
C ARG A 251 0.04 3.88 -15.93
N ALA A 252 -0.21 5.17 -15.72
CA ALA A 252 0.01 6.20 -16.74
C ALA A 252 1.46 6.28 -17.23
N SER A 253 2.43 5.87 -16.41
CA SER A 253 3.86 5.84 -16.80
C SER A 253 4.18 4.85 -17.93
N TYR A 254 3.26 3.92 -18.25
CA TYR A 254 3.42 2.95 -19.33
C TYR A 254 2.97 3.48 -20.70
N LEU A 255 2.35 4.66 -20.75
CA LEU A 255 1.73 5.20 -21.95
C LEU A 255 2.64 6.17 -22.71
N SER A 256 2.34 6.36 -24.00
CA SER A 256 3.02 7.33 -24.85
C SER A 256 2.59 8.76 -24.51
N SER A 257 3.45 9.73 -24.80
CA SER A 257 3.17 11.16 -24.60
C SER A 257 1.89 11.64 -25.31
N GLU A 258 1.61 11.11 -26.50
CA GLU A 258 0.41 11.42 -27.28
C GLU A 258 -0.88 11.01 -26.57
N SER A 259 -0.85 9.91 -25.80
CA SER A 259 -2.02 9.43 -25.04
C SER A 259 -2.25 10.25 -23.77
N LEU A 260 -1.21 10.91 -23.26
CA LEU A 260 -1.28 11.67 -22.00
C LEU A 260 -1.71 13.12 -22.21
N LEU A 261 -1.24 13.77 -23.29
CA LEU A 261 -1.54 15.17 -23.58
C LEU A 261 -3.04 15.41 -23.74
N GLY A 262 -3.55 16.42 -23.04
CA GLY A 262 -4.97 16.80 -23.04
C GLY A 262 -5.86 15.97 -22.11
N ASN A 263 -5.32 14.95 -21.44
CA ASN A 263 -6.06 14.14 -20.47
C ASN A 263 -5.63 14.49 -19.04
N MET A 264 -6.61 14.79 -18.18
CA MET A 264 -6.36 15.06 -16.76
C MET A 264 -6.07 13.75 -16.02
N ASP A 265 -5.16 13.80 -15.04
CA ASP A 265 -4.99 12.68 -14.11
C ASP A 265 -6.27 12.51 -13.26
N PRO A 266 -6.87 11.31 -13.20
CA PRO A 266 -8.09 11.07 -12.43
C PRO A 266 -7.89 11.33 -10.93
N GLY A 267 -6.72 10.98 -10.36
CA GLY A 267 -6.41 11.24 -8.96
C GLY A 267 -6.37 12.73 -8.63
N ALA A 268 -5.70 13.52 -9.46
CA ALA A 268 -5.62 14.97 -9.30
C ALA A 268 -7.01 15.63 -9.46
N HIS A 269 -7.81 15.15 -10.42
CA HIS A 269 -9.18 15.60 -10.60
C HIS A 269 -10.04 15.34 -9.37
N ALA A 270 -9.98 14.13 -8.81
CA ALA A 270 -10.72 13.77 -7.61
C ALA A 270 -10.39 14.69 -6.42
N VAL A 271 -9.10 14.99 -6.21
CA VAL A 271 -8.66 15.90 -5.15
C VAL A 271 -9.19 17.32 -5.38
N ALA A 272 -9.06 17.87 -6.59
CA ALA A 272 -9.55 19.21 -6.89
C ALA A 272 -11.07 19.34 -6.63
N MET A 273 -11.84 18.34 -7.02
CA MET A 273 -13.30 18.33 -6.80
C MET A 273 -13.68 18.20 -5.32
N VAL A 274 -12.92 17.46 -4.51
CA VAL A 274 -13.12 17.44 -3.05
C VAL A 274 -12.90 18.82 -2.44
N PHE A 275 -11.82 19.51 -2.79
CA PHE A 275 -11.57 20.86 -2.29
C PHE A 275 -12.61 21.87 -2.77
N LYS A 276 -13.09 21.74 -4.02
CA LYS A 276 -14.21 22.54 -4.54
C LYS A 276 -15.45 22.41 -3.67
N ALA A 277 -15.85 21.17 -3.41
CA ALA A 277 -17.03 20.86 -2.60
C ALA A 277 -16.93 21.42 -1.18
N LEU A 278 -15.75 21.35 -0.56
CA LEU A 278 -15.50 21.94 0.76
C LEU A 278 -15.58 23.47 0.73
N ALA A 279 -14.98 24.12 -0.26
CA ALA A 279 -14.99 25.58 -0.41
C ALA A 279 -16.40 26.15 -0.64
N GLU A 280 -17.23 25.44 -1.41
CA GLU A 280 -18.64 25.83 -1.66
C GLU A 280 -19.50 25.69 -0.39
N SER A 281 -19.25 24.66 0.43
CA SER A 281 -20.00 24.43 1.68
C SER A 281 -19.68 25.42 2.80
N HIS A 282 -18.50 26.07 2.76
CA HIS A 282 -18.10 27.04 3.79
C HIS A 282 -18.82 28.40 3.68
N ASN A 283 -19.53 28.64 2.56
CA ASN A 283 -20.32 29.85 2.32
C ASN A 283 -21.80 29.70 2.68
N ALA A 284 -22.24 28.54 3.18
CA ALA A 284 -23.63 28.25 3.58
C ALA A 284 -23.75 28.16 5.10
#